data_AF-A0A226EEV8-F1
#
_entry.id   AF-A0A226EEV8-F1
#
_cell.length_a   1.000
_cell.length_b   1.000
_cell.length_c   1.000
_cell.angle_alpha   90.00
_cell.angle_beta   90.00
_cell.angle_gamma   90.00
#
_symmetry.space_group_name_H-M   'P 1'
#
loop_
_entity.id
_entity.type
_entity.pdbx_description
1 polymer ?
#
loop_
_entity_poly.entity_id
_entity_poly.type
_entity_poly.pdbx_seq_one_letter_code
_entity_poly.pdbx_strand_id
1 'polypeptide(L)'
;MAPFYVSSSFGEHASKLRFFTECPIQWDGKRESLRYKSPAGNVKVQLWHFSMFLTVDTTTAAALMYTLVQAGRSSSDKPAYMPLPIALIFALLSVLVYYVIVNHVMITLYGKDAVNGWNEIVRIEGERSGGRACLIFIIRNFSMYRYVLVPSELFMQFDGFHYPLRDMNNTYKPSQVVFVTLYVLRVVILMINVFEMCRVMSLVILLFISVINLMKTIFSTLLHESERCFVSMGRVNGGITTHLQTQLAMNAFAPFQELGTFFLVLMGLVVFVVSNFVTIKLYDSMPFPVYAFFPSVSLVVAIIVSLTLPLAHGLLDASTDLKRRWGPSMVGEGDKLELKCGRRRLKGMRPYCMWAGFGGSKMFRFNKETKVQYFEQDTKTELEKEILAKLDLEAQLKGEIQEKTMKTTLIETEMIQMKATANQLLHEQNEKQQKEFESMLEKNMKNLRDEYTRKLAENKEEQARLYEEKERDHIINKEQLKNNLAEKGAELEKTLKEVRSH
;
A
#
# COMPACT_ATOMS: atom_id res chain seq x y z
N MET A 1 15.90 -38.81 17.44
CA MET A 1 14.76 -38.21 16.72
C MET A 1 14.90 -36.71 16.80
N ALA A 2 14.49 -36.00 15.75
CA ALA A 2 14.54 -34.54 15.80
C ALA A 2 13.34 -34.00 16.59
N PRO A 3 13.44 -32.81 17.18
CA PRO A 3 12.28 -32.17 17.78
C PRO A 3 11.10 -32.07 16.82
N PHE A 4 9.90 -32.28 17.34
CA PHE A 4 8.69 -32.27 16.52
C PHE A 4 8.48 -30.97 15.73
N TYR A 5 8.84 -29.81 16.29
CA TYR A 5 8.73 -28.52 15.59
C TYR A 5 9.70 -28.43 14.40
N VAL A 6 10.89 -29.03 14.51
CA VAL A 6 11.87 -29.14 13.44
C VAL A 6 11.37 -30.08 12.36
N SER A 7 10.98 -31.30 12.75
CA SER A 7 10.49 -32.32 11.82
C SER A 7 9.26 -31.83 11.04
N SER A 8 8.31 -31.17 11.73
CA SER A 8 7.13 -30.57 11.12
C SER A 8 7.48 -29.41 10.17
N SER A 9 8.44 -28.54 10.52
CA SER A 9 8.76 -27.37 9.68
C SER A 9 9.57 -27.78 8.45
N PHE A 10 10.59 -28.62 8.57
CA PHE A 10 11.35 -29.11 7.42
C PHE A 10 10.51 -30.06 6.54
N GLY A 11 9.57 -30.80 7.11
CA GLY A 11 8.57 -31.57 6.35
C GLY A 11 7.60 -30.69 5.55
N GLU A 12 7.10 -29.59 6.13
CA GLU A 12 6.28 -28.61 5.43
C GLU A 12 7.08 -27.93 4.30
N HIS A 13 8.35 -27.58 4.55
CA HIS A 13 9.24 -27.02 3.52
C HIS A 13 9.45 -28.02 2.36
N ALA A 14 9.82 -29.27 2.68
CA ALA A 14 10.09 -30.29 1.68
C ALA A 14 8.85 -30.67 0.84
N SER A 15 7.66 -30.61 1.44
CA SER A 15 6.39 -30.92 0.75
C SER A 15 5.89 -29.75 -0.10
N LYS A 16 5.86 -28.53 0.46
CA LYS A 16 5.30 -27.37 -0.23
C LYS A 16 6.25 -26.75 -1.23
N LEU A 17 7.54 -26.65 -0.91
CA LEU A 17 8.56 -26.01 -1.75
C LEU A 17 9.29 -27.00 -2.66
N ARG A 18 8.67 -28.15 -2.94
CA ARG A 18 9.21 -29.12 -3.90
C ARG A 18 9.23 -28.55 -5.32
N PHE A 19 10.30 -28.85 -6.05
CA PHE A 19 10.47 -28.47 -7.45
C PHE A 19 11.14 -29.60 -8.23
N PHE A 20 11.30 -29.43 -9.55
CA PHE A 20 11.84 -30.50 -10.41
C PHE A 20 13.32 -30.80 -10.15
N THR A 21 14.10 -29.77 -9.83
CA THR A 21 15.50 -29.87 -9.40
C THR A 21 15.61 -30.23 -7.92
N GLU A 22 16.73 -30.81 -7.53
CA GLU A 22 17.02 -31.18 -6.15
C GLU A 22 18.07 -30.26 -5.54
N CYS A 23 17.68 -29.42 -4.57
CA CYS A 23 18.62 -28.67 -3.74
C CYS A 23 19.58 -29.64 -3.01
N PRO A 24 20.88 -29.33 -2.87
CA PRO A 24 21.85 -30.18 -2.19
C PRO A 24 21.46 -30.53 -0.75
N ILE A 25 20.86 -29.58 -0.03
CA ILE A 25 20.38 -29.76 1.35
C ILE A 25 18.93 -30.24 1.30
N GLN A 26 18.67 -31.43 1.82
CA GLN A 26 17.33 -32.04 1.83
C GLN A 26 16.95 -32.58 3.20
N TRP A 27 15.66 -32.50 3.51
CA TRP A 27 15.08 -33.17 4.67
C TRP A 27 14.90 -34.67 4.41
N ASP A 28 15.41 -35.52 5.31
CA ASP A 28 15.11 -36.94 5.34
C ASP A 28 14.02 -37.23 6.37
N GLY A 29 12.77 -37.34 5.91
CA GLY A 29 11.64 -37.64 6.80
C GLY A 29 11.73 -38.99 7.51
N LYS A 30 12.52 -39.95 7.01
CA LYS A 30 12.69 -41.25 7.68
C LYS A 30 13.68 -41.18 8.84
N ARG A 31 14.74 -40.39 8.69
CA ARG A 31 15.80 -40.23 9.70
C ARG A 31 15.61 -38.99 10.56
N GLU A 32 14.61 -38.17 10.23
CA GLU A 32 14.38 -36.84 10.78
C GLU A 32 15.66 -36.01 10.87
N SER A 33 16.42 -35.98 9.78
CA SER A 33 17.71 -35.28 9.72
C SER A 33 17.90 -34.62 8.36
N LEU A 34 18.78 -33.63 8.32
CA LEU A 34 19.21 -33.03 7.07
C LEU A 34 20.26 -33.91 6.40
N ARG A 35 20.19 -34.01 5.08
CA ARG A 35 21.20 -34.69 4.27
C ARG A 35 21.74 -33.72 3.25
N TYR A 36 23.06 -33.70 3.13
CA TYR A 36 23.74 -33.04 2.03
C TYR A 36 24.04 -34.06 0.94
N LYS A 37 23.49 -33.85 -0.25
CA LYS A 37 23.80 -34.64 -1.45
C LYS A 37 24.91 -33.96 -2.23
N SER A 38 26.04 -34.67 -2.39
CA SER A 38 27.14 -34.19 -3.23
C SER A 38 26.68 -34.08 -4.68
N PRO A 39 27.15 -33.04 -5.43
CA PRO A 39 26.93 -32.97 -6.87
C PRO A 39 27.64 -34.10 -7.62
N ALA A 40 28.72 -34.68 -7.08
CA ALA A 40 29.41 -35.79 -7.72
C ALA A 40 28.50 -37.04 -7.74
N GLY A 41 28.12 -37.49 -8.94
CA GLY A 41 27.29 -38.68 -9.15
C GLY A 41 25.77 -38.47 -8.97
N ASN A 42 25.30 -37.24 -8.73
CA ASN A 42 23.87 -36.95 -8.60
C ASN A 42 23.40 -35.92 -9.65
N VAL A 43 22.87 -36.42 -10.76
CA VAL A 43 22.43 -35.61 -11.91
C VAL A 43 21.41 -34.54 -11.52
N LYS A 44 20.51 -34.81 -10.56
CA LYS A 44 19.47 -33.83 -10.18
C LYS A 44 20.04 -32.65 -9.38
N VAL A 45 21.08 -32.89 -8.59
CA VAL A 45 21.79 -31.84 -7.84
C VAL A 45 22.68 -31.05 -8.79
N GLN A 46 23.33 -31.71 -9.76
CA GLN A 46 24.06 -31.04 -10.84
C GLN A 46 23.13 -30.15 -11.66
N LEU A 47 21.94 -30.64 -12.01
CA LEU A 47 20.92 -29.87 -12.72
C LEU A 47 20.45 -28.67 -11.91
N TRP A 48 20.35 -28.80 -10.59
CA TRP A 48 20.04 -27.65 -9.72
C TRP A 48 21.12 -26.57 -9.80
N HIS A 49 22.40 -26.93 -9.62
CA HIS A 49 23.51 -25.96 -9.72
C HIS A 49 23.57 -25.33 -11.11
N PHE A 50 23.42 -26.12 -12.16
CA PHE A 50 23.39 -25.63 -13.53
C PHE A 50 22.23 -24.66 -13.75
N SER A 51 21.03 -25.01 -13.28
CA SER A 51 19.85 -24.13 -13.37
C SER A 51 20.06 -22.84 -12.61
N MET A 52 20.51 -22.89 -11.35
CA MET A 52 20.78 -21.68 -10.54
C MET A 52 21.82 -20.79 -11.20
N PHE A 53 22.93 -21.37 -11.64
CA PHE A 53 24.01 -20.64 -12.30
C PHE A 53 23.55 -19.98 -13.60
N LEU A 54 22.83 -20.73 -14.45
CA LEU A 54 22.38 -20.24 -15.74
C LEU A 54 21.27 -19.19 -15.58
N THR A 55 20.19 -19.53 -14.87
CA THR A 55 19.00 -18.69 -14.85
C THR A 55 19.12 -17.54 -13.85
N VAL A 56 19.55 -17.81 -12.62
CA VAL A 56 19.63 -16.81 -11.55
C VAL A 56 20.93 -16.01 -11.65
N ASP A 57 22.08 -16.68 -11.50
CA ASP A 57 23.37 -16.02 -11.32
C ASP A 57 23.83 -15.27 -12.58
N THR A 58 23.52 -15.81 -13.76
CA THR A 58 23.94 -15.22 -15.04
C THR A 58 22.81 -14.44 -15.69
N THR A 59 21.74 -15.12 -16.12
CA THR A 59 20.74 -14.50 -17.01
C THR A 59 19.95 -13.39 -16.30
N THR A 60 19.46 -13.65 -15.08
CA THR A 60 18.67 -12.67 -14.32
C THR A 60 19.54 -11.51 -13.85
N ALA A 61 20.72 -11.80 -13.28
CA ALA A 61 21.65 -10.77 -12.84
C ALA A 61 22.08 -9.85 -14.00
N ALA A 62 22.40 -10.42 -15.17
CA ALA A 62 22.75 -9.64 -16.34
C ALA A 62 21.58 -8.79 -16.86
N ALA A 63 20.36 -9.34 -16.88
CA ALA A 63 19.17 -8.62 -17.33
C ALA A 63 18.84 -7.42 -16.41
N LEU A 64 18.94 -7.62 -15.09
CA LEU A 64 18.77 -6.57 -14.09
C LEU A 64 19.89 -5.53 -14.17
N MET A 65 21.15 -5.96 -14.30
CA MET A 65 22.29 -5.07 -14.45
C MET A 65 22.17 -4.22 -15.71
N TYR A 66 21.79 -4.82 -16.85
CA TYR A 66 21.50 -4.09 -18.08
C TYR A 66 20.43 -3.02 -17.84
N THR A 67 19.32 -3.40 -17.22
CA THR A 67 18.20 -2.49 -16.95
C THR A 67 18.61 -1.32 -16.05
N LEU A 68 19.39 -1.58 -15.00
CA LEU A 68 19.93 -0.54 -14.12
C LEU A 68 20.93 0.38 -14.84
N VAL A 69 21.80 -0.17 -15.67
CA VAL A 69 22.75 0.63 -16.47
C VAL A 69 22.02 1.52 -17.46
N GLN A 70 20.97 1.03 -18.11
CA GLN A 70 20.16 1.85 -19.02
C GLN A 70 19.38 2.93 -18.27
N ALA A 71 18.83 2.62 -17.10
CA ALA A 71 18.18 3.60 -16.23
C ALA A 71 19.16 4.69 -15.75
N GLY A 72 20.41 4.33 -15.42
CA GLY A 72 21.45 5.28 -15.02
C GLY A 72 21.99 6.14 -16.18
N ARG A 73 21.94 5.62 -17.42
CA ARG A 73 22.40 6.33 -18.62
C ARG A 73 21.38 7.28 -19.23
N SER A 74 20.10 7.19 -18.87
CA SER A 74 19.12 8.17 -19.34
C SER A 74 19.46 9.56 -18.79
N SER A 75 20.04 10.41 -19.64
CA SER A 75 20.34 11.81 -19.35
C SER A 75 19.06 12.60 -19.02
N SER A 76 19.21 13.68 -18.24
CA SER A 76 18.11 14.58 -17.85
C SER A 76 17.34 15.19 -19.04
N ASP A 77 17.95 15.21 -20.23
CA ASP A 77 17.37 15.83 -21.43
C ASP A 77 16.44 14.89 -22.22
N LYS A 78 16.37 13.60 -21.86
CA LYS A 78 15.47 12.63 -22.49
C LYS A 78 14.39 12.20 -21.49
N PRO A 79 13.19 11.81 -21.95
CA PRO A 79 12.21 11.19 -21.06
C PRO A 79 12.88 10.01 -20.34
N ALA A 80 12.73 9.95 -19.03
CA ALA A 80 13.35 8.94 -18.20
C ALA A 80 13.06 7.53 -18.75
N TYR A 81 14.09 6.68 -18.82
CA TYR A 81 13.97 5.31 -19.38
C TYR A 81 12.88 4.49 -18.68
N MET A 82 12.67 4.78 -17.39
CA MET A 82 11.55 4.30 -16.60
C MET A 82 11.21 5.30 -15.47
N PRO A 83 9.96 5.30 -14.99
CA PRO A 83 9.56 6.02 -13.77
C PRO A 83 10.39 5.63 -12.55
N LEU A 84 10.64 6.60 -11.65
CA LEU A 84 11.42 6.38 -10.42
C LEU A 84 10.92 5.21 -9.54
N PRO A 85 9.61 5.01 -9.31
CA PRO A 85 9.15 3.89 -8.48
C PRO A 85 9.47 2.53 -9.08
N ILE A 86 9.44 2.43 -10.42
CA ILE A 86 9.80 1.22 -11.14
C ILE A 86 11.31 0.97 -11.02
N ALA A 87 12.14 2.01 -11.13
CA ALA A 87 13.58 1.90 -10.90
C ALA A 87 13.91 1.40 -9.48
N LEU A 88 13.16 1.83 -8.47
CA LEU A 88 13.31 1.36 -7.09
C LEU A 88 12.91 -0.11 -6.92
N ILE A 89 11.86 -0.57 -7.61
CA ILE A 89 11.48 -1.99 -7.64
C ILE A 89 12.61 -2.82 -8.29
N PHE A 90 13.18 -2.36 -9.40
CA PHE A 90 14.32 -3.05 -10.03
C PHE A 90 15.57 -3.05 -9.14
N ALA A 91 15.84 -1.97 -8.40
CA ALA A 91 16.91 -1.95 -7.42
C ALA A 91 16.68 -2.99 -6.31
N LEU A 92 15.45 -3.09 -5.78
CA LEU A 92 15.07 -4.11 -4.80
C LEU A 92 15.22 -5.53 -5.35
N LEU A 93 14.73 -5.80 -6.57
CA LEU A 93 14.88 -7.10 -7.23
C LEU A 93 16.35 -7.45 -7.44
N SER A 94 17.19 -6.49 -7.80
CA SER A 94 18.64 -6.69 -7.96
C SER A 94 19.31 -7.08 -6.66
N VAL A 95 18.93 -6.43 -5.56
CA VAL A 95 19.40 -6.74 -4.20
C VAL A 95 18.95 -8.15 -3.78
N LEU A 96 17.69 -8.51 -4.03
CA LEU A 96 17.16 -9.85 -3.73
C LEU A 96 17.86 -10.95 -4.56
N VAL A 97 18.07 -10.72 -5.85
CA VAL A 97 18.80 -11.65 -6.73
C VAL A 97 20.22 -11.83 -6.24
N TYR A 98 20.91 -10.74 -5.90
CA TYR A 98 22.26 -10.82 -5.33
C TYR A 98 22.29 -11.66 -4.04
N TYR A 99 21.29 -11.54 -3.17
CA TYR A 99 21.22 -12.38 -1.97
C TYR A 99 21.03 -13.87 -2.30
N VAL A 100 20.24 -14.18 -3.32
CA VAL A 100 20.03 -15.56 -3.76
C VAL A 100 21.31 -16.16 -4.35
N ILE A 101 22.08 -15.37 -5.10
CA ILE A 101 23.41 -15.77 -5.60
C ILE A 101 24.34 -16.09 -4.41
N VAL A 102 24.36 -15.22 -3.39
CA VAL A 102 25.13 -15.48 -2.16
C VAL A 102 24.67 -16.77 -1.49
N ASN A 103 23.36 -17.03 -1.39
CA ASN A 103 22.84 -18.26 -0.82
C ASN A 103 23.21 -19.49 -1.65
N HIS A 104 23.22 -19.39 -2.98
CA HIS A 104 23.68 -20.45 -3.87
C HIS A 104 25.15 -20.80 -3.61
N VAL A 105 26.03 -19.79 -3.54
CA VAL A 105 27.45 -19.96 -3.19
C VAL A 105 27.61 -20.56 -1.80
N MET A 106 26.86 -20.05 -0.81
CA MET A 106 26.90 -20.50 0.57
C MET A 106 26.49 -21.99 0.72
N ILE A 107 25.42 -22.41 0.06
CA ILE A 107 24.98 -23.82 0.04
C ILE A 107 26.03 -24.71 -0.65
N THR A 108 26.63 -24.21 -1.73
CA THR A 108 27.64 -24.94 -2.50
C THR A 108 28.92 -25.16 -1.68
N LEU A 109 29.45 -24.12 -1.06
CA LEU A 109 30.74 -24.16 -0.36
C LEU A 109 30.63 -24.72 1.06
N TYR A 110 29.60 -24.33 1.81
CA TYR A 110 29.50 -24.62 3.25
C TYR A 110 28.32 -25.52 3.63
N GLY A 111 27.48 -25.92 2.66
CA GLY A 111 26.26 -26.67 2.95
C GLY A 111 26.50 -28.04 3.60
N LYS A 112 27.61 -28.71 3.27
CA LYS A 112 27.96 -30.01 3.87
C LYS A 112 28.25 -29.88 5.36
N ASP A 113 29.12 -28.94 5.72
CA ASP A 113 29.52 -28.71 7.11
C ASP A 113 28.37 -28.11 7.91
N ALA A 114 27.54 -27.26 7.28
CA ALA A 114 26.32 -26.76 7.87
C ALA A 114 25.35 -27.89 8.26
N VAL A 115 25.10 -28.85 7.36
CA VAL A 115 24.23 -30.00 7.63
C VAL A 115 24.81 -30.89 8.74
N ASN A 116 26.12 -31.13 8.74
CA ASN A 116 26.78 -31.93 9.78
C ASN A 116 26.68 -31.26 11.16
N GLY A 117 27.02 -29.97 11.25
CA GLY A 117 26.89 -29.20 12.48
C GLY A 117 25.46 -29.13 12.98
N TRP A 118 24.50 -28.90 12.08
CA TRP A 118 23.08 -28.86 12.41
C TRP A 118 22.58 -30.21 12.97
N ASN A 119 22.88 -31.32 12.30
CA ASN A 119 22.44 -32.65 12.75
C ASN A 119 23.04 -33.02 14.11
N GLU A 120 24.28 -32.61 14.38
CA GLU A 120 24.93 -32.84 15.66
C GLU A 120 24.25 -32.05 16.78
N ILE A 121 23.86 -30.79 16.54
CA ILE A 121 23.11 -29.98 17.50
C ILE A 121 21.74 -30.63 17.81
N VAL A 122 21.03 -31.09 16.77
CA VAL A 122 19.76 -31.81 16.94
C VAL A 122 19.92 -33.08 17.76
N ARG A 123 21.02 -33.82 17.53
CA ARG A 123 21.35 -35.03 18.30
C ARG A 123 21.57 -34.72 19.78
N ILE A 124 22.17 -33.56 20.09
CA ILE A 124 22.45 -33.12 21.47
C ILE A 124 21.19 -32.65 22.20
N GLU A 125 20.27 -31.95 21.52
CA GLU A 125 19.05 -31.43 22.17
C GLU A 125 18.07 -32.55 22.58
N GLY A 126 17.88 -33.55 21.71
CA GLY A 126 16.86 -34.60 21.89
C GLY A 126 15.43 -34.10 21.64
N GLU A 127 14.43 -34.84 22.13
CA GLU A 127 13.00 -34.48 21.96
C GLU A 127 12.57 -33.42 22.98
N ARG A 128 12.54 -32.14 22.58
CA ARG A 128 11.88 -31.08 23.36
C ARG A 128 11.06 -30.13 22.47
N SER A 129 9.99 -29.59 23.04
CA SER A 129 9.02 -28.74 22.34
C SER A 129 9.54 -27.30 22.19
N GLY A 130 9.85 -26.91 20.95
CA GLY A 130 10.16 -25.54 20.54
C GLY A 130 9.03 -24.88 19.74
N GLY A 131 9.20 -23.58 19.42
CA GLY A 131 8.20 -22.72 18.79
C GLY A 131 7.81 -23.11 17.35
N ARG A 132 6.79 -23.97 17.21
CA ARG A 132 6.31 -24.54 15.94
C ARG A 132 5.57 -23.56 15.02
N ALA A 133 4.76 -22.66 15.57
CA ALA A 133 3.80 -21.88 14.79
C ALA A 133 4.45 -20.87 13.83
N CYS A 134 5.50 -20.17 14.28
CA CYS A 134 6.13 -19.10 13.50
C CYS A 134 6.91 -19.62 12.28
N LEU A 135 7.61 -20.75 12.41
CA LEU A 135 8.37 -21.34 11.30
C LEU A 135 7.46 -21.82 10.16
N ILE A 136 6.33 -22.46 10.51
CA ILE A 136 5.33 -22.90 9.54
C ILE A 136 4.71 -21.68 8.84
N PHE A 137 4.43 -20.60 9.57
CA PHE A 137 3.93 -19.36 8.98
C PHE A 137 4.90 -18.82 7.91
N ILE A 138 6.19 -18.73 8.20
CA ILE A 138 7.21 -18.28 7.24
C ILE A 138 7.20 -19.15 5.97
N ILE A 139 7.23 -20.48 6.13
CA ILE A 139 7.24 -21.43 5.00
C ILE A 139 5.98 -21.28 4.13
N ARG A 140 4.81 -21.10 4.76
CA ARG A 140 3.55 -20.92 4.04
C ARG A 140 3.52 -19.62 3.25
N ASN A 141 4.04 -18.52 3.79
CA ASN A 141 4.16 -17.25 3.07
C ASN A 141 5.06 -17.40 1.84
N PHE A 142 6.27 -17.97 1.98
CA PHE A 142 7.15 -18.23 0.83
C PHE A 142 6.52 -19.18 -0.20
N SER A 143 5.72 -20.15 0.25
CA SER A 143 4.98 -21.01 -0.66
C SER A 143 3.93 -20.24 -1.47
N MET A 144 3.20 -19.32 -0.84
CA MET A 144 2.18 -18.48 -1.48
C MET A 144 2.82 -17.47 -2.44
N TYR A 145 3.94 -16.85 -2.06
CA TYR A 145 4.64 -15.86 -2.88
C TYR A 145 4.98 -16.36 -4.28
N ARG A 146 5.30 -17.65 -4.45
CA ARG A 146 5.57 -18.23 -5.78
C ARG A 146 4.42 -18.08 -6.77
N TYR A 147 3.19 -18.17 -6.28
CA TYR A 147 1.99 -18.08 -7.12
C TYR A 147 1.49 -16.66 -7.28
N VAL A 148 1.89 -15.74 -6.40
CA VAL A 148 1.55 -14.31 -6.49
C VAL A 148 2.58 -13.57 -7.35
N LEU A 149 3.88 -13.81 -7.12
CA LEU A 149 4.96 -13.07 -7.76
C LEU A 149 5.01 -13.25 -9.28
N VAL A 150 4.95 -14.49 -9.78
CA VAL A 150 5.05 -14.75 -11.23
C VAL A 150 3.96 -14.00 -12.03
N PRO A 151 2.66 -14.13 -11.73
CA PRO A 151 1.65 -13.38 -12.47
C PRO A 151 1.74 -11.86 -12.22
N SER A 152 2.09 -11.42 -11.01
CA SER A 152 2.28 -10.00 -10.70
C SER A 152 3.40 -9.36 -11.54
N GLU A 153 4.56 -10.01 -11.64
CA GLU A 153 5.70 -9.53 -12.42
C GLU A 153 5.41 -9.51 -13.92
N LEU A 154 4.70 -10.53 -14.43
CA LEU A 154 4.29 -10.58 -15.84
C LEU A 154 3.25 -9.51 -16.17
N PHE A 155 2.25 -9.32 -15.31
CA PHE A 155 1.17 -8.34 -15.52
C PHE A 155 1.68 -6.91 -15.46
N MET A 156 2.49 -6.60 -14.44
CA MET A 156 3.06 -5.25 -14.26
C MET A 156 4.30 -5.00 -15.14
N GLN A 157 4.83 -6.03 -15.79
CA GLN A 157 6.05 -5.96 -16.60
C GLN A 157 7.27 -5.51 -15.79
N PHE A 158 7.32 -5.91 -14.52
CA PHE A 158 8.39 -5.58 -13.56
C PHE A 158 9.48 -6.65 -13.46
N ASP A 159 9.43 -7.69 -14.29
CA ASP A 159 10.52 -8.66 -14.35
C ASP A 159 11.77 -8.08 -15.04
N GLY A 160 12.94 -8.59 -14.62
CA GLY A 160 14.23 -8.20 -15.17
C GLY A 160 14.39 -8.38 -16.68
N PHE A 161 13.53 -9.18 -17.33
CA PHE A 161 13.67 -9.51 -18.75
C PHE A 161 12.84 -8.60 -19.66
N HIS A 162 11.79 -7.96 -19.16
CA HIS A 162 10.90 -7.14 -19.98
C HIS A 162 11.64 -6.07 -20.79
N TYR A 163 12.47 -5.27 -20.10
CA TYR A 163 13.20 -4.14 -20.68
C TYR A 163 14.25 -4.57 -21.72
N PRO A 164 15.13 -5.57 -21.44
CA PRO A 164 15.99 -6.14 -22.47
C PRO A 164 15.23 -6.64 -23.70
N LEU A 165 14.13 -7.39 -23.52
CA LEU A 165 13.35 -7.88 -24.65
C LEU A 165 12.72 -6.75 -25.47
N ARG A 166 12.21 -5.70 -24.80
CA ARG A 166 11.66 -4.51 -25.46
C ARG A 166 12.71 -3.82 -26.33
N ASP A 167 13.91 -3.61 -25.79
CA ASP A 167 14.99 -2.93 -26.50
C ASP A 167 15.52 -3.78 -27.67
N MET A 168 15.62 -5.11 -27.49
CA MET A 168 15.94 -6.04 -28.56
C MET A 168 14.91 -6.01 -29.69
N ASN A 169 13.61 -5.97 -29.34
CA ASN A 169 12.53 -5.90 -30.32
C ASN A 169 12.60 -4.60 -31.13
N ASN A 170 12.85 -3.47 -30.47
CA ASN A 170 12.98 -2.18 -31.12
C ASN A 170 14.20 -2.09 -32.04
N THR A 171 15.31 -2.72 -31.65
CA THR A 171 16.60 -2.63 -32.38
C THR A 171 16.66 -3.59 -33.57
N TYR A 172 16.33 -4.87 -33.34
CA TYR A 172 16.55 -5.93 -34.32
C TYR A 172 15.30 -6.28 -35.12
N LYS A 173 14.11 -5.86 -34.68
CA LYS A 173 12.81 -6.17 -35.30
C LYS A 173 12.69 -7.65 -35.70
N PRO A 174 12.85 -8.59 -34.73
CA PRO A 174 12.86 -10.02 -35.01
C PRO A 174 11.54 -10.48 -35.62
N SER A 175 11.56 -11.64 -36.30
CA SER A 175 10.34 -12.26 -36.80
C SER A 175 9.37 -12.60 -35.65
N GLN A 176 8.07 -12.63 -35.95
CA GLN A 176 7.03 -12.91 -34.95
C GLN A 176 7.26 -14.23 -34.21
N VAL A 177 7.74 -15.27 -34.91
CA VAL A 177 8.05 -16.58 -34.33
C VAL A 177 9.14 -16.46 -33.27
N VAL A 178 10.25 -15.78 -33.59
CA VAL A 178 11.36 -15.57 -32.66
C VAL A 178 10.90 -14.78 -31.43
N PHE A 179 10.09 -13.74 -31.64
CA PHE A 179 9.57 -12.94 -30.53
C PHE A 179 8.66 -13.75 -29.59
N VAL A 180 7.75 -14.58 -30.15
CA VAL A 180 6.90 -15.49 -29.36
C VAL A 180 7.75 -16.49 -28.59
N THR A 181 8.77 -17.08 -29.22
CA THR A 181 9.70 -18.00 -28.54
C THR A 181 10.43 -17.34 -27.38
N LEU A 182 10.94 -16.11 -27.56
CA LEU A 182 11.60 -15.35 -26.50
C LEU A 182 10.64 -15.01 -25.34
N TYR A 183 9.37 -14.73 -25.65
CA TYR A 183 8.35 -14.47 -24.63
C TYR A 183 8.03 -15.72 -23.79
N VAL A 184 7.86 -16.88 -24.44
CA VAL A 184 7.68 -18.16 -23.75
C VAL A 184 8.89 -18.47 -22.88
N LEU A 185 10.10 -18.26 -23.40
CA LEU A 185 11.34 -18.45 -22.64
C LEU A 185 11.40 -17.52 -21.41
N ARG A 186 11.03 -16.24 -21.55
CA ARG A 186 10.91 -15.28 -20.44
C ARG A 186 10.01 -15.82 -19.33
N VAL A 187 8.82 -16.30 -19.66
CA VAL A 187 7.86 -16.85 -18.68
C VAL A 187 8.45 -18.07 -17.96
N VAL A 188 9.09 -18.98 -18.70
CA VAL A 188 9.68 -20.20 -18.12
C VAL A 188 10.84 -19.87 -17.19
N ILE A 189 11.77 -19.00 -17.61
CA ILE A 189 12.91 -18.57 -16.80
C ILE A 189 12.42 -17.86 -15.54
N LEU A 190 11.44 -16.95 -15.68
CA LEU A 190 10.87 -16.23 -14.55
C LEU A 190 10.25 -17.17 -13.52
N MET A 191 9.48 -18.16 -13.98
CA MET A 191 8.88 -19.17 -13.10
C MET A 191 9.94 -19.98 -12.36
N ILE A 192 10.97 -20.47 -13.06
CA ILE A 192 12.08 -21.21 -12.45
C ILE A 192 12.76 -20.36 -11.38
N ASN A 193 13.09 -19.10 -11.71
CA ASN A 193 13.76 -18.18 -10.82
C ASN A 193 12.96 -17.93 -9.53
N VAL A 194 11.70 -17.51 -9.63
CA VAL A 194 10.87 -17.21 -8.46
C VAL A 194 10.72 -18.46 -7.57
N PHE A 195 10.51 -19.63 -8.18
CA PHE A 195 10.37 -20.88 -7.43
C PHE A 195 11.65 -21.25 -6.68
N GLU A 196 12.80 -21.15 -7.33
CA GLU A 196 14.10 -21.43 -6.71
C GLU A 196 14.46 -20.41 -5.63
N MET A 197 14.22 -19.12 -5.87
CA MET A 197 14.46 -18.05 -4.90
C MET A 197 13.65 -18.29 -3.62
N CYS A 198 12.34 -18.48 -3.73
CA CYS A 198 11.50 -18.74 -2.54
C CYS A 198 11.93 -20.00 -1.79
N ARG A 199 12.33 -21.06 -2.51
CA ARG A 199 12.78 -22.32 -1.92
C ARG A 199 14.08 -22.16 -1.13
N VAL A 200 15.10 -21.54 -1.74
CA VAL A 200 16.42 -21.34 -1.14
C VAL A 200 16.34 -20.37 0.03
N MET A 201 15.65 -19.25 -0.12
CA MET A 201 15.45 -18.25 0.92
C MET A 201 14.77 -18.85 2.15
N SER A 202 13.66 -19.57 1.95
CA SER A 202 12.93 -20.21 3.04
C SER A 202 13.79 -21.27 3.75
N LEU A 203 14.60 -22.03 3.01
CA LEU A 203 15.49 -23.04 3.58
C LEU A 203 16.57 -22.41 4.48
N VAL A 204 17.23 -21.34 4.01
CA VAL A 204 18.29 -20.65 4.74
C VAL A 204 17.74 -20.00 6.02
N ILE A 205 16.60 -19.31 5.92
CA ILE A 205 15.93 -18.71 7.08
C ILE A 205 15.53 -19.79 8.10
N LEU A 206 14.98 -20.92 7.63
CA LEU A 206 14.60 -22.04 8.48
C LEU A 206 15.81 -22.67 9.19
N LEU A 207 16.94 -22.83 8.48
CA LEU A 207 18.19 -23.30 9.07
C LEU A 207 18.66 -22.36 10.19
N PHE A 208 18.70 -21.04 9.96
CA PHE A 208 19.13 -20.10 11.00
C PHE A 208 18.22 -20.07 12.21
N ILE A 209 16.91 -19.93 12.01
CA ILE A 209 15.97 -19.87 13.13
C ILE A 209 15.97 -21.21 13.90
N SER A 210 16.08 -22.35 13.20
CA SER A 210 16.15 -23.65 13.86
C SER A 210 17.43 -23.78 14.70
N VAL A 211 18.62 -23.48 14.18
CA VAL A 211 19.88 -23.56 14.95
C VAL A 211 19.81 -22.70 16.20
N ILE A 212 19.37 -21.45 16.10
CA ILE A 212 19.32 -20.55 17.26
C ILE A 212 18.32 -21.10 18.30
N ASN A 213 17.18 -21.65 17.88
CA ASN A 213 16.22 -22.28 18.79
C ASN A 213 16.78 -23.53 19.47
N LEU A 214 17.36 -24.46 18.71
CA LEU A 214 17.99 -25.69 19.23
C LEU A 214 19.03 -25.32 20.29
N MET A 215 19.90 -24.37 19.95
CA MET A 215 20.93 -23.84 20.84
C MET A 215 20.33 -23.25 22.12
N LYS A 216 19.31 -22.39 21.99
CA LYS A 216 18.63 -21.82 23.16
C LYS A 216 18.07 -22.90 24.07
N THR A 217 17.43 -23.94 23.53
CA THR A 217 16.90 -25.06 24.34
C THR A 217 18.01 -25.80 25.08
N ILE A 218 19.12 -26.12 24.39
CA ILE A 218 20.27 -26.79 25.00
C ILE A 218 20.82 -25.95 26.15
N PHE A 219 21.08 -24.68 25.92
CA PHE A 219 21.63 -23.78 26.94
C PHE A 219 20.66 -23.53 28.09
N SER A 220 19.36 -23.38 27.82
CA SER A 220 18.34 -23.25 28.86
C SER A 220 18.27 -24.51 29.73
N THR A 221 18.42 -25.69 29.13
CA THR A 221 18.46 -26.96 29.87
C THR A 221 19.69 -27.02 30.77
N LEU A 222 20.87 -26.73 30.21
CA LEU A 222 22.12 -26.71 30.97
C LEU A 222 22.06 -25.69 32.13
N LEU A 223 21.42 -24.55 31.90
CA LEU A 223 21.23 -23.52 32.92
C LEU A 223 20.29 -24.00 34.03
N HIS A 224 19.15 -24.62 33.69
CA HIS A 224 18.24 -25.19 34.67
C HIS A 224 18.88 -26.33 35.49
N GLU A 225 19.72 -27.15 34.87
CA GLU A 225 20.51 -28.15 35.61
C GLU A 225 21.53 -27.52 36.56
N SER A 226 22.06 -26.35 36.23
CA SER A 226 23.00 -25.60 37.08
C SER A 226 22.37 -24.93 38.29
N GLU A 227 21.04 -24.72 38.30
CA GLU A 227 20.33 -24.04 39.40
C GLU A 227 20.18 -24.89 40.67
N ARG A 228 20.29 -26.21 40.55
CA ARG A 228 20.19 -27.09 41.70
C ARG A 228 21.47 -26.96 42.54
N CYS A 229 21.40 -26.32 43.71
CA CYS A 229 22.53 -26.30 44.65
C CYS A 229 22.99 -27.74 44.94
N PHE A 230 24.32 -27.95 45.03
CA PHE A 230 24.96 -29.26 45.27
C PHE A 230 24.84 -30.29 44.13
N VAL A 231 25.04 -29.85 42.88
CA VAL A 231 25.16 -30.78 41.74
C VAL A 231 26.46 -31.58 41.85
N SER A 232 26.36 -32.91 41.71
CA SER A 232 27.54 -33.80 41.69
C SER A 232 28.52 -33.46 40.57
N MET A 233 29.82 -33.65 40.81
CA MET A 233 30.86 -33.31 39.84
C MET A 233 30.68 -34.04 38.50
N GLY A 234 30.12 -35.26 38.52
CA GLY A 234 29.76 -36.00 37.31
C GLY A 234 28.75 -35.27 36.42
N ARG A 235 27.74 -34.60 37.01
CA ARG A 235 26.76 -33.80 36.26
C ARG A 235 27.35 -32.50 35.73
N VAL A 236 28.22 -31.83 36.50
CA VAL A 236 28.95 -30.64 36.02
C VAL A 236 29.87 -31.01 34.84
N ASN A 237 30.61 -32.12 34.94
CA ASN A 237 31.45 -32.63 33.86
C ASN A 237 30.62 -33.06 32.64
N GLY A 238 29.44 -33.64 32.85
CA GLY A 238 28.45 -33.92 31.80
C GLY A 238 28.04 -32.63 31.09
N GLY A 239 27.60 -31.61 31.83
CA GLY A 239 27.18 -30.32 31.28
C GLY A 239 28.30 -29.59 30.52
N ILE A 240 29.54 -29.60 31.04
CA ILE A 240 30.72 -29.04 30.34
C ILE A 240 30.99 -29.80 29.03
N THR A 241 30.82 -31.13 29.04
CA THR A 241 31.02 -31.95 27.85
C THR A 241 29.94 -31.68 26.80
N THR A 242 28.68 -31.58 27.20
CA THR A 242 27.57 -31.17 26.32
C THR A 242 27.80 -29.78 25.75
N HIS A 243 28.22 -28.81 26.56
CA HIS A 243 28.55 -27.47 26.07
C HIS A 243 29.67 -27.50 25.03
N LEU A 244 30.74 -28.27 25.26
CA LEU A 244 31.86 -28.40 24.33
C LEU A 244 31.43 -29.08 23.02
N GLN A 245 30.64 -30.15 23.10
CA GLN A 245 30.08 -30.82 21.91
C GLN A 245 29.23 -29.85 21.08
N THR A 246 28.36 -29.09 21.74
CA THR A 246 27.55 -28.05 21.09
C THR A 246 28.41 -26.97 20.43
N GLN A 247 29.50 -26.53 21.09
CA GLN A 247 30.43 -25.57 20.50
C GLN A 247 31.18 -26.14 19.28
N LEU A 248 31.59 -27.40 19.32
CA LEU A 248 32.23 -28.06 18.18
C LEU A 248 31.26 -28.19 17.00
N ALA A 249 30.01 -28.57 17.25
CA ALA A 249 28.96 -28.64 16.24
C ALA A 249 28.68 -27.27 15.62
N MET A 250 28.62 -26.23 16.46
CA MET A 250 28.48 -24.85 15.99
C MET A 250 29.68 -24.35 15.20
N ASN A 251 30.91 -24.75 15.54
CA ASN A 251 32.09 -24.39 14.77
C ASN A 251 32.04 -24.97 13.35
N ALA A 252 31.45 -26.16 13.16
CA ALA A 252 31.20 -26.71 11.83
C ALA A 252 30.13 -25.92 11.06
N PHE A 253 29.09 -25.42 11.76
CA PHE A 253 28.05 -24.57 11.16
C PHE A 253 28.50 -23.10 10.95
N ALA A 254 29.54 -22.65 11.64
CA ALA A 254 29.92 -21.24 11.73
C ALA A 254 30.19 -20.56 10.39
N PRO A 255 30.95 -21.14 9.42
CA PRO A 255 31.18 -20.47 8.14
C PRO A 255 29.89 -20.18 7.36
N PHE A 256 28.92 -21.10 7.43
CA PHE A 256 27.60 -20.92 6.83
C PHE A 256 26.80 -19.83 7.57
N GLN A 257 26.84 -19.83 8.91
CA GLN A 257 26.18 -18.83 9.75
C GLN A 257 26.75 -17.42 9.58
N GLU A 258 28.07 -17.28 9.62
CA GLU A 258 28.76 -15.99 9.57
C GLU A 258 28.46 -15.26 8.26
N LEU A 259 28.61 -15.95 7.12
CA LEU A 259 28.32 -15.42 5.79
C LEU A 259 26.83 -15.10 5.64
N GLY A 260 25.96 -16.06 5.96
CA GLY A 260 24.53 -15.88 5.75
C GLY A 260 23.94 -14.83 6.69
N THR A 261 24.44 -14.67 7.90
CA THR A 261 23.97 -13.62 8.83
C THR A 261 24.41 -12.23 8.40
N PHE A 262 25.65 -12.08 7.92
CA PHE A 262 26.14 -10.82 7.38
C PHE A 262 25.23 -10.31 6.25
N PHE A 263 24.96 -11.17 5.26
CA PHE A 263 24.09 -10.81 4.16
C PHE A 263 22.61 -10.74 4.56
N LEU A 264 22.12 -11.60 5.45
CA LEU A 264 20.72 -11.55 5.91
C LEU A 264 20.40 -10.24 6.62
N VAL A 265 21.30 -9.71 7.45
CA VAL A 265 21.11 -8.41 8.11
C VAL A 265 21.12 -7.27 7.10
N LEU A 266 22.13 -7.24 6.21
CA LEU A 266 22.23 -6.22 5.17
C LEU A 266 20.99 -6.22 4.27
N MET A 267 20.58 -7.39 3.81
CA MET A 267 19.45 -7.57 2.91
C MET A 267 18.12 -7.31 3.61
N GLY A 268 17.96 -7.77 4.85
CA GLY A 268 16.77 -7.51 5.66
C GLY A 268 16.54 -6.01 5.84
N LEU A 269 17.59 -5.23 6.11
CA LEU A 269 17.49 -3.78 6.23
C LEU A 269 17.04 -3.13 4.92
N VAL A 270 17.70 -3.44 3.80
CA VAL A 270 17.37 -2.85 2.49
C VAL A 270 15.95 -3.23 2.07
N VAL A 271 15.59 -4.52 2.17
CA VAL A 271 14.26 -5.01 1.81
C VAL A 271 13.18 -4.37 2.68
N PHE A 272 13.41 -4.24 3.99
CA PHE A 272 12.47 -3.62 4.90
C PHE A 272 12.24 -2.14 4.59
N VAL A 273 13.32 -1.37 4.39
CA VAL A 273 13.22 0.06 4.08
C VAL A 273 12.53 0.28 2.74
N VAL A 274 12.96 -0.42 1.69
CA VAL A 274 12.40 -0.24 0.35
C VAL A 274 10.95 -0.73 0.28
N SER A 275 10.60 -1.85 0.91
CA SER A 275 9.23 -2.35 0.91
C SER A 275 8.27 -1.38 1.61
N ASN A 276 8.67 -0.82 2.76
CA ASN A 276 7.89 0.22 3.43
C ASN A 276 7.76 1.50 2.59
N PHE A 277 8.85 1.96 1.97
CA PHE A 277 8.82 3.13 1.10
C PHE A 277 7.88 2.92 -0.09
N VAL A 278 7.98 1.77 -0.77
CA VAL A 278 7.12 1.41 -1.90
C VAL A 278 5.65 1.34 -1.46
N THR A 279 5.39 0.74 -0.29
CA THR A 279 4.02 0.66 0.27
C THR A 279 3.42 2.06 0.45
N ILE A 280 4.16 3.00 1.06
CA ILE A 280 3.64 4.37 1.28
C ILE A 280 3.50 5.12 -0.05
N LYS A 281 4.51 5.04 -0.93
CA LYS A 281 4.58 5.90 -2.12
C LYS A 281 3.70 5.42 -3.27
N LEU A 282 3.40 4.12 -3.34
CA LEU A 282 2.67 3.50 -4.45
C LEU A 282 1.29 2.96 -4.04
N TYR A 283 0.73 3.42 -2.92
CA TYR A 283 -0.59 3.04 -2.42
C TYR A 283 -1.69 3.17 -3.48
N ASP A 284 -1.77 4.31 -4.16
CA ASP A 284 -2.82 4.58 -5.16
C ASP A 284 -2.45 4.16 -6.59
N SER A 285 -1.22 3.67 -6.82
CA SER A 285 -0.69 3.44 -8.17
C SER A 285 -0.62 1.97 -8.57
N MET A 286 -0.69 1.03 -7.63
CA MET A 286 -0.52 -0.40 -7.91
C MET A 286 -1.81 -1.21 -7.72
N PRO A 287 -2.05 -2.25 -8.53
CA PRO A 287 -3.11 -3.22 -8.29
C PRO A 287 -2.96 -3.87 -6.91
N PHE A 288 -4.08 -4.10 -6.24
CA PHE A 288 -4.11 -4.62 -4.87
C PHE A 288 -3.23 -5.87 -4.62
N PRO A 289 -3.19 -6.90 -5.49
CA PRO A 289 -2.35 -8.09 -5.25
C PRO A 289 -0.85 -7.78 -5.22
N VAL A 290 -0.40 -6.85 -6.07
CA VAL A 290 1.00 -6.41 -6.16
C VAL A 290 1.30 -5.50 -4.97
N TYR A 291 0.38 -4.60 -4.65
CA TYR A 291 0.49 -3.72 -3.49
C TYR A 291 0.63 -4.52 -2.19
N ALA A 292 -0.22 -5.53 -1.96
CA ALA A 292 -0.23 -6.35 -0.73
C ALA A 292 1.05 -7.17 -0.52
N PHE A 293 1.85 -7.41 -1.57
CA PHE A 293 3.12 -8.11 -1.46
C PHE A 293 4.15 -7.33 -0.61
N PHE A 294 4.30 -6.02 -0.83
CA PHE A 294 5.29 -5.20 -0.13
C PHE A 294 5.08 -5.12 1.40
N PRO A 295 3.89 -4.80 1.93
CA PRO A 295 3.66 -4.82 3.38
C PRO A 295 3.76 -6.24 3.95
N SER A 296 3.38 -7.27 3.18
CA SER A 296 3.57 -8.67 3.59
C SER A 296 5.06 -9.01 3.76
N VAL A 297 5.92 -8.59 2.82
CA VAL A 297 7.37 -8.79 2.92
C VAL A 297 7.95 -8.03 4.12
N SER A 298 7.56 -6.77 4.32
CA SER A 298 7.97 -5.99 5.51
C SER A 298 7.60 -6.72 6.80
N LEU A 299 6.38 -7.24 6.89
CA LEU A 299 5.91 -8.01 8.05
C LEU A 299 6.72 -9.29 8.26
N VAL A 300 7.01 -10.06 7.20
CA VAL A 300 7.83 -11.27 7.30
C VAL A 300 9.24 -10.94 7.79
N VAL A 301 9.86 -9.87 7.27
CA VAL A 301 11.18 -9.42 7.74
C VAL A 301 11.13 -9.01 9.20
N ALA A 302 10.13 -8.22 9.61
CA ALA A 302 9.94 -7.83 11.00
C ALA A 302 9.77 -9.05 11.93
N ILE A 303 9.03 -10.08 11.50
CA ILE A 303 8.89 -11.35 12.25
C ILE A 303 10.24 -12.06 12.35
N ILE A 304 11.01 -12.15 11.27
CA ILE A 304 12.33 -12.81 11.29
C ILE A 304 13.28 -12.08 12.25
N VAL A 305 13.33 -10.76 12.21
CA VAL A 305 14.13 -9.95 13.15
C VAL A 305 13.63 -10.14 14.59
N SER A 306 12.32 -10.06 14.81
CA SER A 306 11.68 -10.25 16.12
C SER A 306 11.92 -11.64 16.70
N LEU A 307 12.14 -12.66 15.86
CA LEU A 307 12.49 -14.00 16.31
C LEU A 307 14.00 -14.14 16.53
N THR A 308 14.82 -13.78 15.56
CA THR A 308 16.27 -14.04 15.58
C THR A 308 16.98 -13.21 16.65
N LEU A 309 16.62 -11.94 16.83
CA LEU A 309 17.34 -11.04 17.74
C LEU A 309 17.17 -11.41 19.23
N PRO A 310 15.95 -11.64 19.76
CA PRO A 310 15.80 -12.04 21.16
C PRO A 310 16.38 -13.43 21.44
N LEU A 311 16.27 -14.34 20.47
CA LEU A 311 16.86 -15.68 20.59
C LEU A 311 18.39 -15.62 20.63
N ALA A 312 18.99 -14.79 19.78
CA ALA A 312 20.44 -14.55 19.75
C ALA A 312 20.96 -14.02 21.08
N HIS A 313 20.28 -13.01 21.64
CA HIS A 313 20.66 -12.44 22.93
C HIS A 313 20.43 -13.39 24.10
N GLY A 314 19.27 -14.07 24.14
CA GLY A 314 18.98 -15.04 25.18
C GLY A 314 20.01 -16.18 25.22
N LEU A 315 20.54 -16.57 24.06
CA LEU A 315 21.60 -17.56 23.96
C LEU A 315 22.95 -17.04 24.49
N LEU A 316 23.31 -15.79 24.16
CA LEU A 316 24.50 -15.14 24.72
C LEU A 316 24.39 -15.07 26.25
N ASP A 317 23.28 -14.56 26.77
CA ASP A 317 23.01 -14.43 28.20
C ASP A 317 23.08 -15.77 28.92
N ALA A 318 22.33 -16.77 28.43
CA ALA A 318 22.35 -18.12 29.00
C ALA A 318 23.75 -18.71 29.02
N SER A 319 24.56 -18.52 27.96
CA SER A 319 25.93 -19.02 27.93
C SER A 319 26.86 -18.32 28.93
N THR A 320 26.69 -17.01 29.14
CA THR A 320 27.46 -16.24 30.12
C THR A 320 27.07 -16.59 31.55
N ASP A 321 25.78 -16.73 31.83
CA ASP A 321 25.27 -17.10 33.13
C ASP A 321 25.63 -18.52 33.51
N LEU A 322 25.60 -19.45 32.56
CA LEU A 322 26.05 -20.83 32.77
C LEU A 322 27.51 -20.86 33.23
N LYS A 323 28.39 -20.12 32.55
CA LYS A 323 29.80 -20.00 32.94
C LYS A 323 29.96 -19.37 34.32
N ARG A 324 29.16 -18.33 34.64
CA ARG A 324 29.18 -17.64 35.93
C ARG A 324 28.76 -18.55 37.07
N ARG A 325 27.71 -19.36 36.89
CA ARG A 325 27.13 -20.24 37.91
C ARG A 325 27.97 -21.48 38.19
N TRP A 326 28.57 -22.09 37.16
CA TRP A 326 29.45 -23.26 37.36
C TRP A 326 30.76 -22.94 38.08
N GLY A 327 31.20 -21.68 38.12
CA GLY A 327 32.43 -21.28 38.80
C GLY A 327 32.38 -21.54 40.32
N PRO A 328 31.42 -20.96 41.04
CA PRO A 328 31.22 -21.20 42.48
C PRO A 328 30.84 -22.65 42.82
N SER A 329 30.07 -23.34 41.98
CA SER A 329 29.67 -24.74 42.23
C SER A 329 30.83 -25.72 42.27
N MET A 330 32.02 -25.35 41.76
CA MET A 330 33.24 -26.15 41.81
C MET A 330 34.13 -25.88 43.04
N VAL A 331 33.56 -25.34 44.13
CA VAL A 331 34.26 -25.11 45.42
C VAL A 331 33.88 -26.16 46.48
N GLY A 332 32.97 -27.09 46.17
CA GLY A 332 32.47 -28.11 47.11
C GLY A 332 33.42 -29.28 47.40
N GLU A 333 32.99 -30.17 48.29
CA GLU A 333 33.69 -31.40 48.68
C GLU A 333 33.79 -32.40 47.51
N GLY A 334 35.02 -32.75 47.16
CA GLY A 334 35.37 -33.70 46.10
C GLY A 334 36.89 -33.87 46.00
N ASP A 335 37.35 -34.83 45.20
CA ASP A 335 38.79 -35.03 44.99
C ASP A 335 39.44 -33.76 44.41
N LYS A 336 40.52 -33.29 45.04
CA LYS A 336 41.20 -32.03 44.70
C LYS A 336 41.68 -32.02 43.25
N LEU A 337 42.05 -33.19 42.71
CA LEU A 337 42.50 -33.32 41.32
C LEU A 337 41.34 -33.13 40.33
N GLU A 338 40.19 -33.74 40.58
CA GLU A 338 39.00 -33.59 39.74
C GLU A 338 38.50 -32.14 39.73
N LEU A 339 38.46 -31.49 40.89
CA LEU A 339 38.08 -30.08 41.02
C LEU A 339 39.04 -29.16 40.27
N LYS A 340 40.36 -29.41 40.37
CA LYS A 340 41.38 -28.65 39.64
C LYS A 340 41.26 -28.85 38.12
N CYS A 341 40.95 -30.06 37.67
CA CYS A 341 40.73 -30.38 36.26
C CYS A 341 39.46 -29.69 35.73
N GLY A 342 38.34 -29.81 36.44
CA GLY A 342 37.07 -29.16 36.07
C GLY A 342 37.19 -27.63 36.01
N ARG A 343 37.86 -27.01 36.99
CA ARG A 343 38.12 -25.56 36.98
C ARG A 343 38.97 -25.13 35.78
N ARG A 344 39.98 -25.91 35.38
CA ARG A 344 40.77 -25.65 34.16
C ARG A 344 39.90 -25.74 32.91
N ARG A 345 39.05 -26.76 32.80
CA ARG A 345 38.11 -26.91 31.67
C ARG A 345 37.13 -25.75 31.59
N LEU A 346 36.51 -25.34 32.71
CA LEU A 346 35.60 -24.20 32.75
C LEU A 346 36.29 -22.87 32.45
N LYS A 347 37.53 -22.67 32.92
CA LYS A 347 38.31 -21.47 32.60
C LYS A 347 38.58 -21.36 31.09
N GLY A 348 38.80 -22.49 30.42
CA GLY A 348 38.93 -22.57 28.97
C GLY A 348 37.63 -22.36 28.19
N MET A 349 36.47 -22.56 28.83
CA MET A 349 35.16 -22.40 28.21
C MET A 349 34.89 -20.93 27.88
N ARG A 350 34.59 -20.64 26.61
CA ARG A 350 34.23 -19.29 26.16
C ARG A 350 32.71 -19.19 26.06
N PRO A 351 32.08 -18.07 26.50
CA PRO A 351 30.68 -17.83 26.20
C PRO A 351 30.42 -17.91 24.70
N TYR A 352 29.24 -18.41 24.33
CA TYR A 352 28.87 -18.51 22.94
C TYR A 352 28.57 -17.12 22.38
N CYS A 353 29.09 -16.80 21.20
CA CYS A 353 28.85 -15.55 20.52
C CYS A 353 28.62 -15.82 19.04
N MET A 354 27.54 -15.24 18.49
CA MET A 354 27.33 -15.22 17.05
C MET A 354 28.15 -14.11 16.42
N TRP A 355 28.77 -14.46 15.30
CA TRP A 355 29.57 -13.55 14.50
C TRP A 355 28.90 -13.40 13.13
N ALA A 356 29.02 -12.22 12.55
CA ALA A 356 28.79 -11.99 11.13
C ALA A 356 30.16 -11.71 10.50
N GLY A 357 30.44 -12.38 9.39
CA GLY A 357 31.78 -12.38 8.83
C GLY A 357 31.86 -13.06 7.47
N PHE A 358 33.02 -12.94 6.85
CA PHE A 358 33.28 -13.50 5.53
C PHE A 358 34.71 -14.06 5.47
N GLY A 359 34.87 -15.26 4.89
CA GLY A 359 36.19 -15.86 4.67
C GLY A 359 37.01 -16.06 5.95
N GLY A 360 36.36 -16.39 7.07
CA GLY A 360 37.00 -16.52 8.38
C GLY A 360 37.34 -15.20 9.09
N SER A 361 37.12 -14.06 8.42
CA SER A 361 37.24 -12.73 9.04
C SER A 361 35.96 -12.37 9.77
N LYS A 362 36.06 -12.22 11.09
CA LYS A 362 34.94 -11.87 11.98
C LYS A 362 34.76 -10.36 12.01
N MET A 363 33.75 -9.87 11.29
CA MET A 363 33.52 -8.43 11.13
C MET A 363 32.68 -7.84 12.27
N PHE A 364 31.55 -8.47 12.59
CA PHE A 364 30.62 -7.97 13.58
C PHE A 364 30.27 -9.05 14.62
N ARG A 365 30.31 -8.66 15.89
CA ARG A 365 29.82 -9.48 17.00
C ARG A 365 28.44 -8.97 17.40
N PHE A 366 27.46 -9.86 17.46
CA PHE A 366 26.18 -9.52 18.07
C PHE A 366 26.38 -9.37 19.58
N ASN A 367 26.40 -8.13 20.06
CA ASN A 367 26.58 -7.80 21.47
C ASN A 367 25.29 -7.14 22.01
N LYS A 368 25.16 -7.05 23.35
CA LYS A 368 24.01 -6.40 24.00
C LYS A 368 23.79 -4.94 23.56
N GLU A 369 24.85 -4.24 23.19
CA GLU A 369 24.77 -2.86 22.69
C GLU A 369 24.04 -2.77 21.35
N THR A 370 24.16 -3.80 20.49
CA THR A 370 23.43 -3.93 19.24
C THR A 370 21.92 -4.07 19.49
N LYS A 371 21.50 -4.61 20.64
CA LYS A 371 20.09 -4.64 21.08
C LYS A 371 19.53 -3.25 21.28
N VAL A 372 20.25 -2.40 22.01
CA VAL A 372 19.78 -1.06 22.38
C VAL A 372 19.60 -0.23 21.12
N GLN A 373 20.57 -0.28 20.20
CA GLN A 373 20.47 0.45 18.94
C GLN A 373 19.33 -0.05 18.05
N TYR A 374 19.14 -1.36 17.87
CA TYR A 374 18.02 -1.86 17.05
C TYR A 374 16.65 -1.60 17.68
N PHE A 375 16.48 -1.86 18.99
CA PHE A 375 15.19 -1.64 19.65
C PHE A 375 14.88 -0.16 19.82
N GLU A 376 15.84 0.70 20.18
CA GLU A 376 15.61 2.15 20.26
C GLU A 376 15.35 2.75 18.89
N GLN A 377 15.86 2.17 17.80
CA GLN A 377 15.61 2.68 16.46
C GLN A 377 14.28 2.18 15.90
N ASP A 378 13.90 0.92 16.13
CA ASP A 378 12.64 0.33 15.65
C ASP A 378 11.40 0.77 16.46
N THR A 379 11.44 0.81 17.80
CA THR A 379 10.26 1.30 18.57
C THR A 379 10.08 2.80 18.44
N LYS A 380 11.17 3.55 18.34
CA LYS A 380 11.10 5.00 18.15
C LYS A 380 10.62 5.34 16.74
N THR A 381 11.04 4.61 15.70
CA THR A 381 10.49 4.82 14.35
C THR A 381 9.06 4.30 14.18
N GLU A 382 8.63 3.19 14.80
CA GLU A 382 7.22 2.80 14.74
C GLU A 382 6.31 3.77 15.49
N LEU A 383 6.69 4.20 16.69
CA LEU A 383 5.93 5.17 17.46
C LEU A 383 5.90 6.54 16.76
N GLU A 384 7.03 7.00 16.22
CA GLU A 384 7.09 8.24 15.42
C GLU A 384 6.25 8.13 14.15
N LYS A 385 6.26 6.99 13.45
CA LYS A 385 5.40 6.76 12.27
C LYS A 385 3.92 6.74 12.63
N GLU A 386 3.53 6.12 13.75
CA GLU A 386 2.14 6.11 14.19
C GLU A 386 1.68 7.52 14.60
N ILE A 387 2.55 8.29 15.28
CA ILE A 387 2.28 9.69 15.63
C ILE A 387 2.19 10.57 14.37
N LEU A 388 3.11 10.42 13.42
CA LEU A 388 3.10 11.14 12.15
C LEU A 388 1.87 10.79 11.29
N ALA A 389 1.48 9.52 11.22
CA ALA A 389 0.29 9.10 10.49
C ALA A 389 -0.99 9.67 11.12
N LYS A 390 -1.08 9.71 12.46
CA LYS A 390 -2.20 10.36 13.16
C LYS A 390 -2.22 11.87 12.91
N LEU A 391 -1.07 12.54 12.93
CA LEU A 391 -0.96 13.98 12.65
C LEU A 391 -1.32 14.33 11.21
N ASP A 392 -0.91 13.53 10.23
CA ASP A 392 -1.23 13.75 8.81
C ASP A 392 -2.72 13.51 8.52
N LEU A 393 -3.30 12.47 9.12
CA LEU A 393 -4.75 12.21 9.07
C LEU A 393 -5.54 13.37 9.70
N GLU A 394 -5.09 13.90 10.85
CA GLU A 394 -5.71 15.07 11.48
C GLU A 394 -5.58 16.33 10.60
N ALA A 395 -4.45 16.52 9.93
CA ALA A 395 -4.23 17.65 9.03
C ALA A 395 -5.13 17.57 7.78
N GLN A 396 -5.24 16.39 7.16
CA GLN A 396 -6.15 16.14 6.05
C GLN A 396 -7.61 16.34 6.45
N LEU A 397 -8.02 15.80 7.61
CA LEU A 397 -9.38 15.96 8.11
C LEU A 397 -9.71 17.43 8.41
N LYS A 398 -8.78 18.20 9.00
CA LYS A 398 -8.93 19.64 9.20
C LYS A 398 -9.03 20.40 7.88
N GLY A 399 -8.23 20.02 6.88
CA GLY A 399 -8.28 20.59 5.53
C GLY A 399 -9.64 20.37 4.86
N GLU A 400 -10.15 19.13 4.86
CA GLU A 400 -11.46 18.81 4.30
C GLU A 400 -12.61 19.52 5.02
N ILE A 401 -12.56 19.60 6.35
CA ILE A 401 -13.56 20.32 7.14
C ILE A 401 -13.54 21.82 6.81
N GLN A 402 -12.36 22.42 6.66
CA GLN A 402 -12.23 23.83 6.31
C GLN A 402 -12.71 24.10 4.87
N GLU A 403 -12.39 23.24 3.91
CA GLU A 403 -12.88 23.36 2.53
C GLU A 403 -14.41 23.23 2.46
N LYS A 404 -14.99 22.23 3.14
CA LYS A 404 -16.45 22.06 3.22
C LYS A 404 -17.12 23.26 3.88
N THR A 405 -16.54 23.80 4.94
CA THR A 405 -17.05 25.01 5.61
C THR A 405 -17.02 26.22 4.68
N MET A 406 -15.93 26.42 3.95
CA MET A 406 -15.80 27.54 2.99
C MET A 406 -16.80 27.43 1.84
N LYS A 407 -17.00 26.22 1.29
CA LYS A 407 -18.02 25.98 0.25
C LYS A 407 -19.43 26.26 0.75
N THR A 408 -19.77 25.84 1.97
CA THR A 408 -21.08 26.14 2.58
C THR A 408 -21.29 27.64 2.76
N THR A 409 -20.29 28.38 3.26
CA THR A 409 -20.39 29.84 3.41
C THR A 409 -20.51 30.58 2.07
N LEU A 410 -19.86 30.07 1.02
CA LEU A 410 -19.96 30.64 -0.33
C LEU A 410 -21.38 30.44 -0.89
N ILE A 411 -21.93 29.23 -0.76
CA ILE A 411 -23.30 28.92 -1.20
C ILE A 411 -24.32 29.77 -0.43
N GLU A 412 -24.17 29.93 0.89
CA GLU A 412 -25.04 30.79 1.69
C GLU A 412 -24.99 32.25 1.23
N THR A 413 -23.79 32.75 0.89
CA THR A 413 -23.60 34.12 0.39
C THR A 413 -24.25 34.30 -0.99
N GLU A 414 -24.06 33.35 -1.91
CA GLU A 414 -24.71 33.37 -3.23
C GLU A 414 -26.24 33.31 -3.12
N MET A 415 -26.77 32.49 -2.21
CA MET A 415 -28.21 32.44 -1.94
C MET A 415 -28.76 33.78 -1.43
N ILE A 416 -28.04 34.45 -0.52
CA ILE A 416 -28.44 35.77 -0.01
C ILE A 416 -28.44 36.79 -1.16
N GLN A 417 -27.42 36.78 -2.02
CA GLN A 417 -27.32 37.69 -3.16
C GLN A 417 -28.40 37.42 -4.22
N MET A 418 -28.69 36.15 -4.54
CA MET A 418 -29.79 35.79 -5.44
C MET A 418 -31.13 36.23 -4.88
N LYS A 419 -31.37 36.04 -3.57
CA LYS A 419 -32.60 36.49 -2.91
C LYS A 419 -32.76 38.01 -2.94
N ALA A 420 -31.67 38.76 -2.72
CA ALA A 420 -31.68 40.22 -2.84
C ALA A 420 -31.99 40.68 -4.27
N THR A 421 -31.35 40.04 -5.27
CA THR A 421 -31.56 40.35 -6.70
C THR A 421 -32.99 40.03 -7.14
N ALA A 422 -33.53 38.88 -6.74
CA ALA A 422 -34.90 38.48 -7.05
C ALA A 422 -35.93 39.44 -6.45
N ASN A 423 -35.72 39.88 -5.20
CA ASN A 423 -36.57 40.87 -4.56
C ASN A 423 -36.52 42.23 -5.28
N GLN A 424 -35.35 42.65 -5.76
CA GLN A 424 -35.20 43.89 -6.53
C GLN A 424 -35.94 43.80 -7.88
N LEU A 425 -35.77 42.70 -8.61
CA LEU A 425 -36.48 42.48 -9.89
C LEU A 425 -38.00 42.43 -9.70
N LEU A 426 -38.48 41.78 -8.62
CA LEU A 426 -39.89 41.74 -8.28
C LEU A 426 -40.44 43.16 -8.01
N HIS A 427 -39.66 43.99 -7.29
CA HIS A 427 -40.03 45.38 -7.02
C HIS A 427 -40.07 46.22 -8.31
N GLU A 428 -39.06 46.11 -9.18
CA GLU A 428 -39.01 46.81 -10.47
C GLU A 428 -40.17 46.38 -11.40
N GLN A 429 -40.50 45.08 -11.43
CA GLN A 429 -41.61 44.57 -12.22
C GLN A 429 -42.96 45.08 -11.70
N ASN A 430 -43.15 45.10 -10.38
CA ASN A 430 -44.36 45.64 -9.76
C ASN A 430 -44.51 47.15 -10.05
N GLU A 431 -43.43 47.93 -9.95
CA GLU A 431 -43.45 49.36 -10.30
C GLU A 431 -43.79 49.59 -11.78
N LYS A 432 -43.21 48.78 -12.69
CA LYS A 432 -43.47 48.89 -14.12
C LYS A 432 -44.94 48.57 -14.44
N GLN A 433 -45.47 47.49 -13.86
CA GLN A 433 -46.88 47.12 -14.01
C GLN A 433 -47.82 48.21 -13.45
N GLN A 434 -47.46 48.82 -12.31
CA GLN A 434 -48.24 49.91 -11.73
C GLN A 434 -48.25 51.14 -12.65
N LYS A 435 -47.10 51.56 -13.19
CA LYS A 435 -47.01 52.69 -14.13
C LYS A 435 -47.77 52.45 -15.44
N GLU A 436 -47.71 51.24 -15.99
CA GLU A 436 -48.48 50.86 -17.18
C GLU A 436 -50.00 50.94 -16.91
N PHE A 437 -50.44 50.47 -15.73
CA PHE A 437 -51.83 50.55 -15.32
C PHE A 437 -52.29 52.01 -15.14
N GLU A 438 -51.51 52.85 -14.47
CA GLU A 438 -51.80 54.28 -14.29
C GLU A 438 -51.91 55.01 -15.64
N SER A 439 -51.00 54.76 -16.58
CA SER A 439 -51.03 55.35 -17.93
C SER A 439 -52.27 54.91 -18.73
N MET A 440 -52.64 53.62 -18.65
CA MET A 440 -53.85 53.10 -19.28
C MET A 440 -55.10 53.78 -18.70
N LEU A 441 -55.13 53.95 -17.38
CA LEU A 441 -56.26 54.58 -16.67
C LEU A 441 -56.39 56.05 -17.05
N GLU A 442 -55.28 56.79 -17.14
CA GLU A 442 -55.25 58.18 -17.58
C GLU A 442 -55.73 58.34 -19.03
N LYS A 443 -55.29 57.46 -19.94
CA LYS A 443 -55.74 57.44 -21.33
C LYS A 443 -57.24 57.17 -21.45
N ASN A 444 -57.76 56.20 -20.69
CA ASN A 444 -59.19 55.87 -20.68
C ASN A 444 -60.02 57.03 -20.12
N MET A 445 -59.56 57.66 -19.03
CA MET A 445 -60.21 58.84 -18.44
C MET A 445 -60.25 60.03 -19.40
N LYS A 446 -59.17 60.25 -20.16
CA LYS A 446 -59.13 61.30 -21.19
C LYS A 446 -60.11 61.02 -22.32
N ASN A 447 -60.11 59.79 -22.86
CA ASN A 447 -61.05 59.40 -23.92
C ASN A 447 -62.51 59.57 -23.48
N LEU A 448 -62.84 59.17 -22.25
CA LEU A 448 -64.19 59.30 -21.69
C LEU A 448 -64.60 60.78 -21.54
N ARG A 449 -63.67 61.65 -21.11
CA ARG A 449 -63.88 63.09 -21.02
C ARG A 449 -64.12 63.72 -22.39
N ASP A 450 -63.33 63.34 -23.38
CA ASP A 450 -63.45 63.85 -24.75
C ASP A 450 -64.78 63.40 -25.38
N GLU A 451 -65.18 62.14 -25.17
CA GLU A 451 -66.49 61.63 -25.62
C GLU A 451 -67.66 62.36 -24.97
N TYR A 452 -67.59 62.60 -23.65
CA TYR A 452 -68.62 63.35 -22.92
C TYR A 452 -68.72 64.79 -23.44
N THR A 453 -67.57 65.43 -23.69
CA THR A 453 -67.50 66.80 -24.22
C THR A 453 -68.11 66.87 -25.62
N ARG A 454 -67.84 65.87 -26.48
CA ARG A 454 -68.43 65.77 -27.82
C ARG A 454 -69.96 65.60 -27.75
N LYS A 455 -70.46 64.67 -26.93
CA LYS A 455 -71.91 64.46 -26.74
C LYS A 455 -72.60 65.71 -26.18
N LEU A 456 -71.94 66.45 -25.30
CA LEU A 456 -72.46 67.70 -24.77
C LEU A 456 -72.57 68.78 -25.85
N ALA A 457 -71.59 68.87 -26.75
CA ALA A 457 -71.62 69.78 -27.89
C ALA A 457 -72.73 69.41 -28.89
N GLU A 458 -72.85 68.13 -29.25
CA GLU A 458 -73.91 67.61 -30.13
C GLU A 458 -75.31 67.91 -29.55
N ASN A 459 -75.52 67.69 -28.25
CA ASN A 459 -76.78 67.98 -27.58
C ASN A 459 -77.08 69.49 -27.56
N LYS A 460 -76.07 70.35 -27.34
CA LYS A 460 -76.25 71.81 -27.45
C LYS A 460 -76.64 72.24 -28.86
N GLU A 461 -76.04 71.65 -29.88
CA GLU A 461 -76.35 71.93 -31.29
C GLU A 461 -77.75 71.42 -31.68
N GLU A 462 -78.15 70.25 -31.18
CA GLU A 462 -79.50 69.71 -31.34
C GLU A 462 -80.55 70.59 -30.64
N GLN A 463 -80.28 71.04 -29.41
CA GLN A 463 -81.14 72.00 -28.71
C GLN A 463 -81.25 73.34 -29.45
N ALA A 464 -80.15 73.84 -30.02
CA ALA A 464 -80.17 75.06 -30.83
C ALA A 464 -81.03 74.88 -32.10
N ARG A 465 -80.88 73.76 -32.81
CA ARG A 465 -81.70 73.44 -33.99
C ARG A 465 -83.19 73.32 -33.66
N LEU A 466 -83.53 72.65 -32.57
CA LEU A 466 -84.91 72.54 -32.09
C LEU A 466 -85.51 73.90 -31.69
N TYR A 467 -84.68 74.80 -31.15
CA TYR A 467 -85.11 76.15 -30.81
C TYR A 467 -85.39 76.98 -32.07
N GLU A 468 -84.49 76.95 -33.06
CA GLU A 468 -84.67 77.62 -34.35
C GLU A 468 -85.87 77.06 -35.14
N GLU A 469 -86.10 75.75 -35.11
CA GLU A 469 -87.26 75.13 -35.74
C GLU A 469 -88.57 75.58 -35.08
N LYS A 470 -88.64 75.57 -33.74
CA LYS A 470 -89.81 76.10 -33.02
C LYS A 470 -90.03 77.58 -33.29
N GLU A 471 -88.97 78.37 -33.44
CA GLU A 471 -89.08 79.79 -33.77
C GLU A 471 -89.62 79.99 -35.19
N ARG A 472 -89.15 79.21 -36.17
CA ARG A 472 -89.69 79.20 -37.54
C ARG A 472 -91.16 78.80 -37.57
N ASP A 473 -91.55 77.74 -36.87
CA ASP A 473 -92.95 77.30 -36.78
C ASP A 473 -93.83 78.36 -36.13
N HIS A 474 -93.33 79.05 -35.11
CA HIS A 474 -94.06 80.14 -34.46
C HIS A 474 -94.23 81.35 -35.39
N ILE A 475 -93.25 81.65 -36.24
CA ILE A 475 -93.35 82.70 -37.27
C ILE A 475 -94.38 82.30 -38.35
N ILE A 476 -94.30 81.07 -38.87
CA ILE A 476 -95.22 80.56 -39.90
C ILE A 476 -96.66 80.55 -39.37
N ASN A 477 -96.89 80.06 -38.15
CA ASN A 477 -98.21 80.07 -37.52
C ASN A 477 -98.73 81.49 -37.34
N LYS A 478 -97.88 82.45 -36.98
CA LYS A 478 -98.26 83.86 -36.86
C LYS A 478 -98.65 84.47 -38.22
N GLU A 479 -97.92 84.14 -39.29
CA GLU A 479 -98.23 84.57 -40.66
C GLU A 479 -99.55 83.97 -41.16
N GLN A 480 -99.76 82.66 -40.94
CA GLN A 480 -101.01 81.98 -41.26
C GLN A 480 -102.20 82.56 -40.49
N LEU A 481 -102.03 82.86 -39.19
CA LEU A 481 -103.07 83.49 -38.39
C LEU A 481 -103.44 84.87 -38.96
N LYS A 482 -102.43 85.65 -39.37
CA LYS A 482 -102.60 86.98 -39.97
C LYS A 482 -103.32 86.89 -41.31
N ASN A 483 -102.99 85.92 -42.16
CA ASN A 483 -103.66 85.68 -43.43
C ASN A 483 -105.10 85.20 -43.25
N ASN A 484 -105.35 84.27 -42.32
CA ASN A 484 -106.70 83.81 -41.99
C ASN A 484 -107.58 84.95 -41.41
N LEU A 485 -106.99 85.86 -40.62
CA LEU A 485 -107.66 87.07 -40.14
C LEU A 485 -107.95 88.07 -41.28
N ALA A 486 -107.04 88.22 -42.24
CA ALA A 486 -107.24 89.08 -43.40
C ALA A 486 -108.31 88.52 -44.36
N GLU A 487 -108.31 87.20 -44.58
CA GLU A 487 -109.29 86.50 -45.43
C GLU A 487 -110.68 86.53 -44.80
N LYS A 488 -110.80 86.23 -43.50
CA LYS A 488 -112.06 86.42 -42.77
C LYS A 488 -112.50 87.88 -42.72
N GLY A 489 -111.57 88.82 -42.64
CA GLY A 489 -111.86 90.25 -42.74
C GLY A 489 -112.47 90.62 -44.10
N ALA A 490 -111.89 90.13 -45.19
CA ALA A 490 -112.38 90.36 -46.56
C ALA A 490 -113.72 89.63 -46.84
N GLU A 491 -113.93 88.43 -46.29
CA GLU A 491 -115.18 87.69 -46.38
C GLU A 491 -116.30 88.39 -45.60
N LEU A 492 -116.00 88.94 -44.41
CA LEU A 492 -116.95 89.75 -43.65
C LEU A 492 -117.32 91.03 -44.42
N GLU A 493 -116.36 91.69 -45.04
CA GLU A 493 -116.57 92.93 -45.80
C GLU A 493 -117.37 92.70 -47.10
N LYS A 494 -117.22 91.52 -47.73
CA LYS A 494 -118.04 91.09 -48.87
C LYS A 494 -119.48 90.77 -48.44
N THR A 495 -119.66 90.03 -47.34
CA THR A 495 -120.99 89.74 -46.78
C THR A 495 -121.70 91.04 -46.36
N LEU A 496 -120.97 92.03 -45.81
CA LEU A 496 -121.53 93.34 -45.46
C LEU A 496 -121.94 94.18 -46.68
N LYS A 497 -121.28 93.99 -47.84
CA LYS A 497 -121.67 94.63 -49.10
C LYS A 497 -122.90 93.96 -49.74
N GLU A 498 -123.06 92.64 -49.60
CA GLU A 498 -124.24 91.92 -50.09
C GLU A 498 -125.50 92.18 -49.23
N VAL A 499 -125.35 92.38 -47.91
CA VAL A 499 -126.46 92.75 -47.02
C VAL A 499 -126.94 94.20 -47.23
N ARG A 500 -126.08 95.11 -47.72
CA ARG A 500 -126.49 96.51 -48.05
C ARG A 500 -127.24 96.65 -49.38
N SER A 501 -127.34 95.58 -50.17
CA SER A 501 -128.08 95.55 -51.45
C SER A 501 -129.46 94.86 -51.37
N HIS A 502 -129.91 94.53 -50.16
CA HIS A 502 -131.29 94.22 -49.81
C HIS A 502 -131.82 95.25 -48.82
#